data_AF-A0A7J6U553-F1
#
_entry.id   AF-A0A7J6U553-F1
#
_cell.length_a   1.000
_cell.length_b   1.000
_cell.length_c   1.000
_cell.angle_alpha   90.00
_cell.angle_beta   90.00
_cell.angle_gamma   90.00
#
_symmetry.space_group_name_H-M   'P 1'
#
loop_
_entity.id
_entity.type
_entity.pdbx_description
1 polymer ?
#
loop_
_entity_poly.entity_id
_entity_poly.type
_entity_poly.pdbx_seq_one_letter_code
_entity_poly.pdbx_strand_id
1 'polypeptide(L)'
;DLDEAIPALDEAVRCLSKLKAEHVREVKAMTNPPSGVKLTMEAVCIMFSIKPVRKNDPNKLGAKIDDYWESAQKELLQDPKKLLDSLMHYDKENIADSVIEKITPYIEREDFDPQAIKKASVACEAICMWARAMFKYNTVSKAVEPKRIKLREAEEELKVTMQRLDEAQEKLAQVNARIAKLEADYGAAVEKQQQLQHDSHMCEVKLERAHKLIGGLGGEKSRWRENVKNLSRSLDLLPGDCLV
;
A
#
# COMPACT_ATOMS: atom_id res chain seq x y z
N ASP A 1 6.35 20.38 -0.90
CA ASP A 1 5.23 21.11 -1.55
C ASP A 1 3.99 21.20 -0.67
N LEU A 2 3.27 20.11 -0.39
CA LEU A 2 2.09 20.15 0.49
C LEU A 2 2.47 20.57 1.92
N ASP A 3 3.62 20.10 2.39
CA ASP A 3 4.19 20.42 3.71
C ASP A 3 4.52 21.91 3.89
N GLU A 4 4.59 22.70 2.81
CA GLU A 4 4.79 24.16 2.89
C GLU A 4 3.49 24.94 2.75
N ALA A 5 2.46 24.35 2.15
CA ALA A 5 1.17 25.00 1.95
C ALA A 5 0.29 24.88 3.20
N ILE A 6 0.34 23.75 3.91
CA ILE A 6 -0.44 23.53 5.13
C ILE A 6 -0.02 24.51 6.25
N PRO A 7 1.27 24.67 6.60
CA PRO A 7 1.66 25.58 7.67
C PRO A 7 1.34 27.05 7.36
N ALA A 8 1.46 27.45 6.09
CA ALA A 8 1.09 28.80 5.65
C ALA A 8 -0.41 29.06 5.80
N LEU A 9 -1.24 28.05 5.51
CA LEU A 9 -2.69 28.13 5.71
C LEU A 9 -3.05 28.17 7.19
N ASP A 10 -2.45 27.30 8.01
CA ASP A 10 -2.68 27.28 9.45
C ASP A 10 -2.27 28.60 10.11
N GLU A 11 -1.15 29.19 9.69
CA GLU A 11 -0.72 30.50 10.16
C GLU A 11 -1.74 31.58 9.79
N ALA A 12 -2.23 31.59 8.56
CA ALA A 12 -3.23 32.55 8.13
C ALA A 12 -4.56 32.42 8.89
N VAL A 13 -5.05 31.19 9.10
CA VAL A 13 -6.26 30.91 9.88
C VAL A 13 -6.07 31.31 11.35
N ARG A 14 -4.88 31.08 11.91
CA ARG A 14 -4.52 31.53 13.26
C ARG A 14 -4.46 33.05 13.38
N CYS A 15 -4.03 33.75 12.34
CA CYS A 15 -4.07 35.21 12.29
C CYS A 15 -5.52 35.72 12.23
N LEU A 16 -6.38 35.08 11.42
CA LEU A 16 -7.81 35.41 11.34
C LEU A 16 -8.54 35.18 12.67
N SER A 17 -8.26 34.10 13.40
CA SER A 17 -8.92 33.80 14.67
C SER A 17 -8.57 34.79 15.80
N LYS A 18 -7.44 35.50 15.67
CA LYS A 18 -7.04 36.56 16.60
C LYS A 18 -7.72 37.89 16.30
N LEU A 19 -8.34 38.06 15.14
CA LEU A 19 -9.03 39.30 14.78
C LEU A 19 -10.34 39.44 15.55
N LYS A 20 -10.55 40.65 16.08
CA LYS A 20 -11.83 41.07 16.64
C LYS A 20 -12.68 41.75 15.58
N ALA A 21 -13.99 41.73 15.79
CA ALA A 21 -14.97 42.43 14.96
C ALA A 21 -14.70 43.95 14.83
N GLU A 22 -14.01 44.54 15.81
CA GLU A 22 -13.63 45.96 15.82
C GLU A 22 -12.66 46.30 14.68
N HIS A 23 -11.65 45.47 14.43
CA HIS A 23 -10.70 45.70 13.34
C HIS A 23 -11.36 45.66 11.96
N VAL A 24 -12.41 44.87 11.78
CA VAL A 24 -13.20 44.84 10.54
C VAL A 24 -14.10 46.08 10.42
N ARG A 25 -14.65 46.59 11.54
CA ARG A 25 -15.42 47.84 11.54
C ARG A 25 -14.56 49.05 11.18
N GLU A 26 -13.30 49.08 11.61
CA GLU A 26 -12.34 50.12 11.23
C GLU A 26 -12.15 50.17 9.71
N VAL A 27 -11.98 49.00 9.06
CA VAL A 27 -11.87 48.90 7.60
C VAL A 27 -13.14 49.41 6.91
N LYS A 28 -14.33 49.07 7.43
CA LYS A 28 -15.60 49.55 6.88
C LYS A 28 -15.75 51.07 6.96
N ALA A 29 -15.28 51.69 8.06
CA ALA A 29 -15.41 53.12 8.30
C ALA A 29 -14.52 53.98 7.38
N MET A 30 -13.58 53.38 6.65
CA MET A 30 -12.70 54.10 5.72
C MET A 30 -13.49 54.63 4.52
N THR A 31 -13.54 55.95 4.39
CA THR A 31 -14.20 56.61 3.24
C THR A 31 -13.34 56.58 1.98
N ASN A 32 -12.02 56.59 2.12
CA ASN A 32 -11.06 56.42 1.03
C ASN A 32 -9.91 55.49 1.47
N PRO A 33 -10.07 54.16 1.32
CA PRO A 33 -9.06 53.21 1.77
C PRO A 33 -7.77 53.29 0.94
N PRO A 34 -6.59 53.02 1.54
CA PRO A 34 -5.33 52.86 0.81
C PRO A 34 -5.40 51.76 -0.25
N SER A 35 -4.51 51.82 -1.25
CA SER A 35 -4.47 50.86 -2.36
C SER A 35 -4.43 49.40 -1.88
N GLY A 36 -3.58 49.07 -0.91
CA GLY A 36 -3.48 47.72 -0.36
C GLY A 36 -4.78 47.20 0.28
N VAL A 37 -5.56 48.09 0.91
CA VAL A 37 -6.87 47.72 1.49
C VAL A 37 -7.91 47.47 0.40
N LYS A 38 -7.91 48.28 -0.68
CA LYS A 38 -8.79 48.07 -1.86
C LYS A 38 -8.49 46.72 -2.52
N LEU A 39 -7.21 46.44 -2.79
CA LEU A 39 -6.76 45.18 -3.39
C LEU A 39 -7.13 43.96 -2.53
N THR A 40 -7.03 44.07 -1.20
CA THR A 40 -7.42 42.98 -0.29
C THR A 40 -8.91 42.72 -0.33
N MET A 41 -9.74 43.76 -0.33
CA MET A 41 -11.19 43.57 -0.42
C MET A 41 -11.63 43.06 -1.80
N GLU A 42 -10.98 43.52 -2.86
CA GLU A 42 -11.14 42.99 -4.22
C GLU A 42 -10.85 41.49 -4.28
N ALA A 43 -9.69 41.07 -3.75
CA ALA A 43 -9.28 39.67 -3.70
C ALA A 43 -10.31 38.80 -2.95
N VAL A 44 -10.82 39.27 -1.80
CA VAL A 44 -11.85 38.54 -1.04
C VAL A 44 -13.18 38.50 -1.77
N CYS A 45 -13.61 39.59 -2.41
CA CYS A 45 -14.81 39.59 -3.25
C CYS A 45 -14.72 38.55 -4.36
N ILE A 46 -13.55 38.42 -5.00
CA ILE A 46 -13.29 37.41 -6.03
C ILE A 46 -13.38 36.01 -5.42
N MET A 47 -12.77 35.76 -4.25
CA MET A 47 -12.84 34.47 -3.54
C MET A 47 -14.27 34.04 -3.20
N PHE A 48 -15.13 34.98 -2.78
CA PHE A 48 -16.54 34.71 -2.51
C PHE A 48 -17.45 34.84 -3.75
N SER A 49 -16.88 35.02 -4.95
CA SER A 49 -17.63 35.19 -6.20
C SER A 49 -18.65 36.34 -6.17
N ILE A 50 -18.35 37.41 -5.43
CA ILE A 50 -19.18 38.60 -5.32
C ILE A 50 -18.95 39.50 -6.54
N LYS A 51 -20.04 39.89 -7.19
CA LYS A 51 -19.99 40.73 -8.39
C LYS A 51 -19.66 42.19 -8.04
N PRO A 52 -18.85 42.88 -8.86
CA PRO A 52 -18.56 44.30 -8.66
C PRO A 52 -19.79 45.16 -8.98
N VAL A 53 -19.86 46.35 -8.36
CA VAL A 53 -20.83 47.38 -8.75
C VAL A 53 -20.24 48.16 -9.93
N ARG A 54 -20.99 48.24 -11.05
CA ARG A 54 -20.56 49.03 -12.22
C ARG A 54 -20.81 50.52 -11.99
N LYS A 55 -19.74 51.31 -11.90
CA LYS A 55 -19.80 52.78 -11.83
C LYS A 55 -19.20 53.43 -13.05
N ASN A 56 -19.63 54.66 -13.34
CA ASN A 56 -18.98 55.48 -14.35
C ASN A 56 -17.60 55.93 -13.83
N ASP A 57 -16.59 55.80 -14.66
CA ASP A 57 -15.21 56.18 -14.40
C ASP A 57 -15.10 57.70 -14.17
N PRO A 58 -14.57 58.16 -13.02
CA PRO A 58 -14.33 59.59 -12.79
C PRO A 58 -13.24 60.18 -13.69
N ASN A 59 -12.35 59.36 -14.27
CA ASN A 59 -11.23 59.79 -15.10
C ASN A 59 -11.46 59.63 -16.62
N LYS A 60 -12.48 58.86 -17.04
CA LYS A 60 -12.88 58.71 -18.45
C LYS A 60 -14.39 58.82 -18.60
N LEU A 61 -14.83 59.94 -19.19
CA LEU A 61 -16.23 60.18 -19.50
C LEU A 61 -16.77 59.06 -20.43
N GLY A 62 -17.61 58.18 -19.89
CA GLY A 62 -18.26 57.08 -20.62
C GLY A 62 -17.69 55.67 -20.38
N ALA A 63 -16.58 55.51 -19.67
CA ALA A 63 -16.08 54.20 -19.26
C ALA A 63 -16.79 53.72 -17.97
N LYS A 64 -17.09 52.43 -17.85
CA LYS A 64 -17.60 51.83 -16.61
C LYS A 64 -16.47 51.06 -15.93
N ILE A 65 -16.18 51.38 -14.66
CA ILE A 65 -15.25 50.65 -13.81
C ILE A 65 -16.05 49.69 -12.91
N ASP A 66 -15.52 48.49 -12.76
CA ASP A 66 -16.00 47.51 -11.80
C ASP A 66 -15.49 47.88 -10.40
N ASP A 67 -16.35 48.48 -9.59
CA ASP A 67 -16.05 48.88 -8.21
C ASP A 67 -16.39 47.73 -7.25
N TYR A 68 -15.35 47.02 -6.84
CA TYR A 68 -15.45 45.94 -5.85
C TYR A 68 -15.48 46.46 -4.41
N TRP A 69 -15.05 47.69 -4.15
CA TRP A 69 -15.03 48.26 -2.80
C TRP A 69 -16.44 48.49 -2.28
N GLU A 70 -17.35 49.01 -3.11
CA GLU A 70 -18.75 49.17 -2.72
C GLU A 70 -19.45 47.83 -2.48
N SER A 71 -19.21 46.83 -3.33
CA SER A 71 -19.70 45.46 -3.13
C SER A 71 -19.16 44.88 -1.82
N ALA A 72 -17.87 45.05 -1.54
CA ALA A 72 -17.24 44.60 -0.31
C ALA A 72 -17.85 45.27 0.92
N GLN A 73 -18.13 46.58 0.88
CA GLN A 73 -18.76 47.30 1.98
C GLN A 73 -20.18 46.81 2.29
N LYS A 74 -20.94 46.51 1.23
CA LYS A 74 -22.36 46.10 1.33
C LYS A 74 -22.54 44.63 1.67
N GLU A 75 -21.73 43.73 1.13
CA GLU A 75 -21.93 42.28 1.27
C GLU A 75 -20.98 41.66 2.30
N LEU A 76 -19.70 42.05 2.32
CA LEU A 76 -18.69 41.44 3.19
C LEU A 76 -18.54 42.17 4.52
N LEU A 77 -18.42 43.50 4.49
CA LEU A 77 -18.16 44.31 5.69
C LEU A 77 -19.46 44.72 6.41
N GLN A 78 -20.63 44.29 5.93
CA GLN A 78 -21.90 44.59 6.61
C GLN A 78 -21.95 43.95 8.00
N ASP A 79 -21.59 42.66 8.09
CA ASP A 79 -21.50 41.91 9.32
C ASP A 79 -20.07 41.37 9.56
N PRO A 80 -19.28 42.06 10.40
CA PRO A 80 -17.93 41.64 10.76
C PRO A 80 -17.79 40.20 11.26
N LYS A 81 -18.77 39.69 12.01
CA LYS A 81 -18.69 38.34 12.58
C LYS A 81 -18.90 37.30 11.49
N LYS A 82 -19.90 37.52 10.63
CA LYS A 82 -20.20 36.64 9.50
C LYS A 82 -19.03 36.55 8.52
N LEU A 83 -18.33 37.66 8.26
CA LEU A 83 -17.14 37.66 7.40
C LEU A 83 -16.03 36.75 7.96
N LEU A 84 -15.67 36.95 9.23
CA LEU A 84 -14.63 36.15 9.87
C LEU A 84 -14.99 34.66 9.89
N ASP A 85 -16.24 34.35 10.21
CA ASP A 85 -16.74 32.97 10.21
C ASP A 85 -16.71 32.34 8.80
N SER A 86 -17.10 33.11 7.78
CA SER A 86 -17.05 32.66 6.38
C SER A 86 -15.61 32.44 5.89
N LEU A 87 -14.64 33.24 6.33
CA LEU A 87 -13.22 33.05 6.01
C LEU A 87 -12.63 31.82 6.69
N MET A 88 -13.06 31.51 7.93
CA MET A 88 -12.63 30.33 8.67
C MET A 88 -13.20 29.02 8.10
N HIS A 89 -14.46 29.05 7.66
CA HIS A 89 -15.18 27.88 7.13
C HIS A 89 -15.22 27.81 5.61
N TYR A 90 -14.36 28.58 4.93
CA TYR A 90 -14.28 28.58 3.48
C TYR A 90 -13.84 27.20 2.96
N ASP A 91 -14.51 26.70 1.91
CA ASP A 91 -14.19 25.43 1.31
C ASP A 91 -12.89 25.50 0.48
N LYS A 92 -11.78 25.19 1.14
CA LYS A 92 -10.44 25.17 0.55
C LYS A 92 -10.22 24.08 -0.50
N GLU A 93 -11.06 23.03 -0.52
CA GLU A 93 -10.91 21.90 -1.44
C GLU A 93 -11.63 22.14 -2.77
N ASN A 94 -12.62 23.04 -2.79
CA ASN A 94 -13.50 23.25 -3.94
C ASN A 94 -13.51 24.72 -4.42
N ILE A 95 -12.33 25.27 -4.68
CA ILE A 95 -12.21 26.62 -5.25
C ILE A 95 -12.30 26.54 -6.77
N ALA A 96 -13.28 27.22 -7.36
CA ALA A 96 -13.46 27.25 -8.80
C ALA A 96 -12.24 27.84 -9.53
N ASP A 97 -11.84 27.21 -10.64
CA ASP A 97 -10.67 27.62 -11.44
C ASP A 97 -10.75 29.07 -11.90
N SER A 98 -11.96 29.52 -12.24
CA SER A 98 -12.24 30.91 -12.62
C SER A 98 -11.96 31.94 -11.51
N VAL A 99 -12.03 31.55 -10.23
CA VAL A 99 -11.70 32.39 -9.08
C VAL A 99 -10.18 32.49 -8.95
N ILE A 100 -9.50 31.36 -9.10
CA ILE A 100 -8.04 31.26 -9.05
C ILE A 100 -7.39 32.06 -10.17
N GLU A 101 -7.86 31.92 -11.41
CA GLU A 101 -7.36 32.70 -12.55
C GLU A 101 -7.50 34.21 -12.34
N LYS A 102 -8.63 34.64 -11.75
CA LYS A 102 -8.89 36.06 -11.46
C LYS A 102 -8.02 36.59 -10.32
N ILE A 103 -7.66 35.77 -9.34
CA ILE A 103 -6.87 36.20 -8.18
C ILE A 103 -5.35 36.12 -8.43
N THR A 104 -4.89 35.28 -9.35
CA THR A 104 -3.47 35.18 -9.76
C THR A 104 -2.78 36.53 -9.97
N PRO A 105 -3.30 37.47 -10.79
CA PRO A 105 -2.62 38.75 -11.04
C PRO A 105 -2.56 39.66 -9.80
N TYR A 106 -3.42 39.44 -8.79
CA TYR A 106 -3.35 40.16 -7.53
C TYR A 106 -2.27 39.59 -6.63
N ILE A 107 -2.10 38.27 -6.59
CA ILE A 107 -1.12 37.59 -5.74
C ILE A 107 0.32 37.77 -6.25
N GLU A 108 0.49 37.89 -7.57
CA GLU A 108 1.80 38.14 -8.20
C GLU A 108 2.24 39.61 -8.10
N ARG A 109 1.35 40.54 -7.77
CA ARG A 109 1.70 41.95 -7.57
C ARG A 109 2.44 42.17 -6.25
N GLU A 110 3.54 42.90 -6.31
CA GLU A 110 4.31 43.32 -5.11
C GLU A 110 3.49 44.21 -4.16
N ASP A 111 2.49 44.91 -4.68
CA ASP A 111 1.57 45.75 -3.89
C ASP A 111 0.64 44.93 -2.97
N PHE A 112 0.50 43.63 -3.22
CA PHE A 112 -0.33 42.71 -2.44
C PHE A 112 0.49 41.92 -1.40
N ASP A 113 1.34 42.64 -0.67
CA ASP A 113 2.17 42.09 0.38
C ASP A 113 1.58 42.32 1.78
N PRO A 114 1.40 41.27 2.61
CA PRO A 114 0.89 41.42 3.98
C PRO A 114 1.66 42.43 4.84
N GLN A 115 2.98 42.55 4.69
CA GLN A 115 3.78 43.50 5.50
C GLN A 115 3.54 44.95 5.08
N ALA A 116 3.37 45.22 3.78
CA ALA A 116 2.98 46.54 3.30
C ALA A 116 1.57 46.92 3.78
N ILE A 117 0.62 45.98 3.72
CA ILE A 117 -0.80 46.20 4.08
C ILE A 117 -0.98 46.37 5.59
N LYS A 118 -0.14 45.74 6.42
CA LYS A 118 -0.14 45.90 7.87
C LYS A 118 -0.11 47.34 8.34
N LYS A 119 0.61 48.22 7.63
CA LYS A 119 0.69 49.65 7.95
C LYS A 119 -0.65 50.36 7.81
N ALA A 120 -1.53 49.85 6.95
CA ALA A 120 -2.86 50.40 6.71
C ALA A 120 -3.93 49.74 7.59
N SER A 121 -3.91 48.41 7.74
CA SER A 121 -4.88 47.69 8.57
C SER A 121 -4.39 46.29 8.95
N VAL A 122 -4.49 45.97 10.25
CA VAL A 122 -4.20 44.64 10.80
C VAL A 122 -5.22 43.60 10.32
N ALA A 123 -6.48 43.99 10.13
CA ALA A 123 -7.49 43.10 9.56
C ALA A 123 -7.16 42.74 8.10
N CYS A 124 -6.74 43.73 7.30
CA CYS A 124 -6.37 43.49 5.91
C CYS A 124 -5.06 42.69 5.78
N GLU A 125 -4.10 42.83 6.70
CA GLU A 125 -2.91 41.97 6.76
C GLU A 125 -3.30 40.49 6.85
N ALA A 126 -4.14 40.14 7.83
CA ALA A 126 -4.54 38.75 8.07
C ALA A 126 -5.42 38.20 6.93
N ILE A 127 -6.31 39.02 6.35
CA ILE A 127 -7.12 38.65 5.19
C ILE A 127 -6.26 38.45 3.94
N CYS A 128 -5.27 39.31 3.70
CA CYS A 128 -4.32 39.17 2.59
C CYS A 128 -3.49 37.88 2.74
N MET A 129 -2.97 37.63 3.94
CA MET A 129 -2.24 36.39 4.26
C MET A 129 -3.11 35.15 4.00
N TRP A 130 -4.39 35.19 4.38
CA TRP A 130 -5.34 34.12 4.10
C TRP A 130 -5.59 33.90 2.61
N ALA A 131 -5.81 34.95 1.82
CA ALA A 131 -6.06 34.82 0.39
C ALA A 131 -4.84 34.20 -0.33
N ARG A 132 -3.62 34.62 0.03
CA ARG A 132 -2.37 34.05 -0.51
C ARG A 132 -2.19 32.60 -0.10
N ALA A 133 -2.48 32.26 1.17
CA ALA A 133 -2.37 30.90 1.66
C ALA A 133 -3.39 29.95 1.00
N MET A 134 -4.63 30.40 0.81
CA MET A 134 -5.67 29.64 0.09
C MET A 134 -5.29 29.37 -1.37
N PHE A 135 -4.77 30.37 -2.07
CA PHE A 135 -4.25 30.19 -3.43
C PHE A 135 -3.10 29.18 -3.48
N LYS A 136 -2.10 29.31 -2.59
CA LYS A 136 -0.97 28.38 -2.52
C LYS A 136 -1.47 26.95 -2.22
N TYR A 137 -2.39 26.80 -1.28
CA TYR A 137 -3.00 25.51 -0.94
C TYR A 137 -3.69 24.87 -2.14
N ASN A 138 -4.57 25.60 -2.83
CA ASN A 138 -5.30 25.04 -3.98
C ASN A 138 -4.37 24.64 -5.13
N THR A 139 -3.39 25.46 -5.47
CA THR A 139 -2.41 25.16 -6.52
C THR A 139 -1.61 23.91 -6.20
N VAL A 140 -1.16 23.77 -4.95
CA VAL A 140 -0.42 22.59 -4.51
C VAL A 140 -1.34 21.37 -4.38
N SER A 141 -2.56 21.53 -3.87
CA SER A 141 -3.57 20.46 -3.74
C SER A 141 -3.86 19.83 -5.11
N LYS A 142 -4.12 20.66 -6.13
CA LYS A 142 -4.30 20.19 -7.52
C LYS A 142 -3.08 19.47 -8.09
N ALA A 143 -1.87 19.91 -7.74
CA ALA A 143 -0.65 19.25 -8.18
C ALA A 143 -0.41 17.89 -7.49
N VAL A 144 -0.88 17.71 -6.25
CA VAL A 144 -0.73 16.45 -5.50
C VAL A 144 -1.86 15.45 -5.76
N GLU A 145 -3.04 15.89 -6.16
CA GLU A 145 -4.17 15.01 -6.46
C GLU A 145 -3.84 13.90 -7.49
N PRO A 146 -3.24 14.18 -8.67
CA PRO A 146 -2.86 13.11 -9.59
C PRO A 146 -1.80 12.16 -8.99
N LYS A 147 -0.95 12.65 -8.07
CA LYS A 147 0.03 11.81 -7.38
C LYS A 147 -0.65 10.89 -6.37
N ARG A 148 -1.66 11.38 -5.64
CA ARG A 148 -2.49 10.57 -4.71
C ARG A 148 -3.26 9.49 -5.45
N ILE A 149 -3.85 9.82 -6.60
CA ILE A 149 -4.55 8.84 -7.44
C ILE A 149 -3.58 7.75 -7.89
N LYS A 150 -2.41 8.12 -8.45
CA LYS A 150 -1.38 7.17 -8.86
C LYS A 150 -0.84 6.33 -7.71
N LEU A 151 -0.67 6.92 -6.53
CA LEU A 151 -0.25 6.20 -5.33
C LEU A 151 -1.27 5.11 -4.98
N ARG A 152 -2.55 5.47 -4.90
CA ARG A 152 -3.63 4.53 -4.61
C ARG A 152 -3.74 3.42 -5.65
N GLU A 153 -3.58 3.74 -6.94
CA GLU A 153 -3.56 2.74 -8.02
C GLU A 153 -2.38 1.76 -7.85
N ALA A 154 -1.18 2.27 -7.58
CA ALA A 154 0.01 1.46 -7.35
C ALA A 154 -0.10 0.60 -6.08
N GLU A 155 -0.71 1.13 -5.01
CA GLU A 155 -0.96 0.38 -3.77
C GLU A 155 -1.95 -0.78 -3.98
N GLU A 156 -3.01 -0.58 -4.77
CA GLU A 156 -3.95 -1.65 -5.09
C GLU A 156 -3.31 -2.70 -6.01
N GLU A 157 -2.51 -2.29 -6.98
CA GLU A 157 -1.73 -3.22 -7.81
C GLU A 157 -0.72 -4.02 -6.97
N LEU A 158 -0.02 -3.37 -6.04
CA LEU A 158 0.90 -4.01 -5.11
C LEU A 158 0.17 -5.05 -4.25
N LYS A 159 -1.02 -4.72 -3.74
CA LYS A 159 -1.83 -5.63 -2.93
C LYS A 159 -2.24 -6.87 -3.73
N VAL A 160 -2.70 -6.70 -4.97
CA VAL A 160 -3.07 -7.82 -5.85
C VAL A 160 -1.86 -8.69 -6.18
N THR A 161 -0.70 -8.09 -6.44
CA THR A 161 0.53 -8.84 -6.74
C THR A 161 1.06 -9.59 -5.52
N MET A 162 0.99 -9.01 -4.33
CA MET A 162 1.33 -9.70 -3.07
C MET A 162 0.42 -10.91 -2.82
N GLN A 163 -0.89 -10.78 -3.01
CA GLN A 163 -1.81 -11.92 -2.89
C GLN A 163 -1.47 -13.06 -3.85
N ARG A 164 -1.15 -12.74 -5.11
CA ARG A 164 -0.71 -13.74 -6.10
C ARG A 164 0.61 -14.40 -5.71
N LEU A 165 1.54 -13.64 -5.13
CA LEU A 165 2.81 -14.14 -4.64
C LEU A 165 2.59 -15.15 -3.51
N ASP A 166 1.75 -14.80 -2.53
CA ASP A 166 1.44 -15.66 -1.39
C ASP A 166 0.80 -16.98 -1.86
N GLU A 167 -0.18 -16.92 -2.77
CA GLU A 167 -0.78 -18.12 -3.38
C GLU A 167 0.24 -18.99 -4.12
N ALA A 168 1.18 -18.36 -4.84
CA ALA A 168 2.22 -19.09 -5.57
C ALA A 168 3.22 -19.75 -4.61
N GLN A 169 3.60 -19.06 -3.53
CA GLN A 169 4.47 -19.60 -2.48
C GLN A 169 3.80 -20.76 -1.76
N GLU A 170 2.51 -20.67 -1.45
CA GLU A 170 1.77 -21.76 -0.82
C GLU A 170 1.71 -23.00 -1.73
N LYS A 171 1.39 -22.81 -3.02
CA LYS A 171 1.41 -23.91 -4.01
C LYS A 171 2.79 -24.55 -4.10
N LEU A 172 3.86 -23.75 -4.12
CA LEU A 172 5.23 -24.24 -4.16
C LEU A 172 5.58 -25.05 -2.90
N ALA A 173 5.18 -24.58 -1.72
CA ALA A 173 5.37 -25.30 -0.46
C ALA A 173 4.63 -26.66 -0.46
N GLN A 174 3.39 -26.69 -0.96
CA GLN A 174 2.61 -27.93 -1.08
C GLN A 174 3.27 -28.93 -2.04
N VAL A 175 3.78 -28.47 -3.19
CA VAL A 175 4.48 -29.33 -4.16
C VAL A 175 5.77 -29.87 -3.56
N ASN A 176 6.58 -29.03 -2.91
CA ASN A 176 7.82 -29.46 -2.26
C ASN A 176 7.55 -30.51 -1.16
N ALA A 177 6.49 -30.33 -0.36
CA ALA A 177 6.09 -31.31 0.64
C ALA A 177 5.69 -32.67 0.02
N ARG A 178 5.00 -32.65 -1.13
CA ARG A 178 4.66 -33.88 -1.86
C ARG A 178 5.90 -34.57 -2.44
N ILE A 179 6.85 -33.81 -2.98
CA ILE A 179 8.12 -34.33 -3.47
C ILE A 179 8.88 -35.01 -2.33
N ALA A 180 9.05 -34.34 -1.19
CA ALA A 180 9.73 -34.90 -0.03
C ALA A 180 9.09 -36.21 0.47
N LYS A 181 7.75 -36.28 0.45
CA LYS A 181 7.04 -37.53 0.79
C LYS A 181 7.31 -38.63 -0.23
N LEU A 182 7.22 -38.34 -1.53
CA LEU A 182 7.48 -39.31 -2.57
C LEU A 182 8.93 -39.81 -2.55
N GLU A 183 9.90 -38.95 -2.27
CA GLU A 183 11.30 -39.32 -2.10
C GLU A 183 11.49 -40.27 -0.91
N ALA A 184 10.83 -40.00 0.22
CA ALA A 184 10.86 -40.88 1.38
C ALA A 184 10.20 -42.24 1.10
N ASP A 185 9.01 -42.25 0.48
CA ASP A 185 8.29 -43.47 0.11
C ASP A 185 9.09 -44.30 -0.91
N TYR A 186 9.73 -43.64 -1.88
CA TYR A 186 10.61 -44.28 -2.85
C TYR A 186 11.84 -44.90 -2.18
N GLY A 187 12.51 -44.18 -1.28
CA GLY A 187 13.64 -44.69 -0.51
C GLY A 187 13.27 -45.95 0.29
N ALA A 188 12.14 -45.93 0.99
CA ALA A 188 11.64 -47.09 1.74
C ALA A 188 11.29 -48.28 0.83
N ALA A 189 10.71 -48.03 -0.34
CA ALA A 189 10.40 -49.06 -1.31
C ALA A 189 11.66 -49.71 -1.89
N VAL A 190 12.70 -48.92 -2.18
CA VAL A 190 14.00 -49.40 -2.65
C VAL A 190 14.69 -50.25 -1.58
N GLU A 191 14.68 -49.80 -0.33
CA GLU A 191 15.25 -50.57 0.79
C GLU A 191 14.53 -51.91 0.96
N LYS A 192 13.19 -51.91 0.94
CA LYS A 192 12.39 -53.13 1.01
C LYS A 192 12.64 -54.06 -0.17
N GLN A 193 12.80 -53.52 -1.38
CA GLN A 193 13.16 -54.31 -2.56
C GLN A 193 14.51 -55.01 -2.35
N GLN A 194 15.52 -54.29 -1.87
CA GLN A 194 16.86 -54.86 -1.60
C GLN A 194 16.80 -55.95 -0.52
N GLN A 195 16.03 -55.74 0.56
CA GLN A 195 15.83 -56.74 1.60
C GLN A 195 15.16 -58.01 1.05
N LEU A 196 14.09 -57.87 0.27
CA LEU A 196 13.40 -59.02 -0.34
C LEU A 196 14.28 -59.78 -1.34
N GLN A 197 15.09 -59.05 -2.12
CA GLN A 197 16.07 -59.68 -3.02
C GLN A 197 17.12 -60.46 -2.24
N HIS A 198 17.63 -59.90 -1.13
CA HIS A 198 18.56 -60.60 -0.25
C HIS A 198 17.93 -61.85 0.37
N ASP A 199 16.73 -61.74 0.93
CA ASP A 199 16.02 -62.85 1.56
C ASP A 199 15.69 -63.97 0.55
N SER A 200 15.28 -63.61 -0.67
CA SER A 200 15.05 -64.55 -1.77
C SER A 200 16.32 -65.33 -2.10
N HIS A 201 17.45 -64.63 -2.27
CA HIS A 201 18.73 -65.26 -2.54
C HIS A 201 19.17 -66.19 -1.41
N MET A 202 19.01 -65.76 -0.15
CA MET A 202 19.34 -66.58 1.02
C MET A 202 18.45 -67.82 1.12
N CYS A 203 17.18 -67.72 0.72
CA CYS A 203 16.25 -68.85 0.65
C CYS A 203 16.67 -69.84 -0.42
N GLU A 204 17.02 -69.37 -1.63
CA GLU A 204 17.54 -70.20 -2.72
C GLU A 204 18.78 -70.99 -2.28
N VAL A 205 19.75 -70.32 -1.65
CA VAL A 205 20.97 -70.96 -1.13
C VAL A 205 20.63 -72.02 -0.06
N LYS A 206 19.67 -71.74 0.83
CA LYS A 206 19.22 -72.71 1.85
C LYS A 206 18.53 -73.91 1.22
N LEU A 207 17.67 -73.70 0.22
CA LEU A 207 17.00 -74.76 -0.53
C LEU A 207 18.00 -75.66 -1.26
N GLU A 208 19.00 -75.07 -1.91
CA GLU A 208 20.05 -75.83 -2.59
C GLU A 208 20.84 -76.71 -1.60
N ARG A 209 21.21 -76.17 -0.43
CA ARG A 209 21.87 -76.93 0.63
C ARG A 209 20.98 -78.07 1.16
N ALA A 210 19.69 -77.81 1.37
CA ALA A 210 18.74 -78.82 1.82
C ALA A 210 18.59 -79.95 0.79
N HIS A 211 18.49 -79.62 -0.50
CA HIS A 211 18.45 -80.62 -1.58
C HIS A 211 19.72 -81.49 -1.59
N LYS A 212 20.91 -80.89 -1.47
CA LYS A 212 22.17 -81.64 -1.38
C LYS A 212 22.20 -82.56 -0.16
N LEU A 213 21.74 -82.10 1.00
CA LEU A 213 21.69 -82.89 2.22
C LEU A 213 20.71 -84.06 2.12
N ILE A 214 19.51 -83.84 1.58
CA ILE A 214 18.50 -84.88 1.35
C ILE A 214 19.04 -85.94 0.37
N GLY A 215 19.67 -85.49 -0.73
CA GLY A 215 20.31 -86.39 -1.69
C GLY A 215 21.41 -87.23 -1.04
N GLY A 216 22.30 -86.62 -0.26
CA GLY A 216 23.37 -87.30 0.47
C GLY A 216 22.85 -88.30 1.50
N LEU A 217 21.88 -87.91 2.33
CA LEU A 217 21.25 -88.78 3.33
C LEU A 217 20.46 -89.93 2.68
N GLY A 218 19.82 -89.71 1.53
CA GLY A 218 19.14 -90.75 0.76
C GLY A 218 20.11 -91.81 0.22
N GLY A 219 21.27 -91.38 -0.29
CA GLY A 219 22.36 -92.26 -0.68
C GLY A 219 22.90 -93.07 0.50
N GLU A 220 23.17 -92.41 1.62
CA GLU A 220 23.68 -93.05 2.84
C GLU A 220 22.67 -94.05 3.42
N LYS A 221 21.38 -93.73 3.45
CA LYS A 221 20.31 -94.66 3.85
C LYS A 221 20.29 -95.91 2.98
N SER A 222 20.53 -95.76 1.68
CA SER A 222 20.57 -96.88 0.74
C SER A 222 21.81 -97.75 0.99
N ARG A 223 22.97 -97.11 1.20
CA ARG A 223 24.23 -97.77 1.57
C ARG A 223 24.13 -98.54 2.88
N TRP A 224 23.58 -97.94 3.94
CA TRP A 224 23.35 -98.61 5.22
C TRP A 224 22.38 -99.79 5.07
N ARG A 225 21.32 -99.67 4.26
CA ARG A 225 20.41 -100.78 4.00
C ARG A 225 21.11 -101.95 3.32
N GLU A 226 21.98 -101.68 2.34
CA GLU A 226 22.75 -102.70 1.65
C GLU A 226 23.78 -103.36 2.58
N ASN A 227 24.50 -102.56 3.38
CA ASN A 227 25.44 -103.07 4.38
C ASN A 227 24.75 -103.97 5.41
N VAL A 228 23.57 -103.58 5.90
CA VAL A 228 22.79 -104.42 6.84
C VAL A 228 22.43 -105.76 6.18
N LYS A 229 21.95 -105.78 4.93
CA LYS A 229 21.68 -107.04 4.22
C LYS A 229 22.93 -107.92 4.07
N ASN A 230 24.06 -107.31 3.70
CA ASN A 230 25.33 -108.03 3.53
C ASN A 230 25.85 -108.61 4.85
N LEU A 231 25.73 -107.84 5.94
CA LEU A 231 26.09 -108.30 7.28
C LEU A 231 25.16 -109.42 7.76
N SER A 232 23.84 -109.32 7.54
CA SER A 232 22.90 -110.41 7.85
C SER A 232 23.25 -111.68 7.08
N ARG A 233 23.55 -111.57 5.79
CA ARG A 233 23.98 -112.72 4.99
C ARG A 233 25.29 -113.33 5.49
N SER A 234 26.25 -112.49 5.88
CA SER A 234 27.53 -112.96 6.44
C SER A 234 27.33 -113.65 7.79
N LEU A 235 26.37 -113.17 8.61
CA LEU A 235 25.99 -113.81 9.86
C LEU A 235 25.37 -115.19 9.65
N ASP A 236 24.52 -115.36 8.62
CA ASP A 236 23.92 -116.65 8.27
C ASP A 236 24.95 -117.67 7.76
N LEU A 237 25.99 -117.21 7.05
CA LEU A 237 27.08 -118.05 6.53
C LEU A 237 28.18 -118.35 7.57
N LEU A 238 28.24 -117.57 8.65
CA LEU A 238 29.26 -117.64 9.69
C LEU A 238 29.48 -119.06 10.27
N PRO A 239 28.43 -119.86 10.60
CA PRO A 239 28.64 -121.21 11.13
C PRO A 239 29.36 -122.14 10.14
N GLY A 240 29.16 -121.94 8.83
CA GLY A 240 29.83 -122.70 7.76
C GLY A 240 31.26 -122.22 7.51
N ASP A 241 31.48 -120.90 7.55
CA ASP A 241 32.81 -120.31 7.39
C ASP A 241 33.74 -120.65 8.56
N CYS A 242 33.21 -120.88 9.77
CA CYS A 242 33.99 -121.34 10.93
C CYS A 242 34.39 -122.84 10.90
N LEU A 243 33.90 -123.62 9.93
CA LEU A 243 34.17 -125.06 9.79
C LEU A 243 35.30 -125.38 8.79
N VAL A 244 35.86 -124.38 8.09
CA VAL A 244 37.00 -124.50 7.16
C VAL A 244 38.31 -124.23 7.88
#